data_AF-A0A3D4TDJ2-F1
#
_entry.id   AF-A0A3D4TDJ2-F1
#
_cell.length_a   1.000
_cell.length_b   1.000
_cell.length_c   1.000
_cell.angle_alpha   90.00
_cell.angle_beta   90.00
_cell.angle_gamma   90.00
#
_symmetry.space_group_name_H-M   'P 1'
#
loop_
_entity.id
_entity.type
_entity.pdbx_description
1 polymer ?
#
loop_
_entity_poly.entity_id
_entity_poly.type
_entity_poly.pdbx_seq_one_letter_code
_entity_poly.pdbx_strand_id
1 'polypeptide(L)'
;AAKGNTAENLGKDDVEGTECFKIKVTLKSGKEKTLYIATDNYLVLKETEKTTVNGADIEISTMYSNYKKVGNVMFPHTMNISVQGEISFDTIEINPTLDAKTFEVSGK
;
A
#
# COMPACT_ATOMS: atom_id res chain seq x y z
N ALA A 1 19.98 -1.91 -6.70
CA ALA A 1 18.73 -2.52 -7.24
C ALA A 1 18.38 -3.72 -6.37
N ALA A 2 17.19 -3.73 -5.75
CA ALA A 2 16.78 -4.68 -4.72
C ALA A 2 15.99 -5.87 -5.29
N LYS A 3 16.25 -7.08 -4.78
CA LYS A 3 15.42 -8.32 -4.78
C LYS A 3 14.60 -8.69 -6.05
N GLY A 4 14.89 -8.12 -7.22
CA GLY A 4 14.22 -8.41 -8.49
C GLY A 4 12.98 -7.57 -8.83
N ASN A 5 12.69 -6.50 -8.09
CA ASN A 5 11.62 -5.55 -8.44
C ASN A 5 12.19 -4.36 -9.22
N THR A 6 11.40 -3.77 -10.10
CA THR A 6 11.73 -2.52 -10.80
C THR A 6 10.76 -1.40 -10.42
N ALA A 7 11.22 -0.16 -10.52
CA ALA A 7 10.41 1.02 -10.32
C ALA A 7 10.68 2.03 -11.43
N GLU A 8 9.62 2.63 -11.95
CA GLU A 8 9.64 3.63 -13.01
C GLU A 8 8.90 4.88 -12.55
N ASN A 9 9.55 6.04 -12.67
CA ASN A 9 8.90 7.32 -12.38
C ASN A 9 8.08 7.74 -13.59
N LEU A 10 6.75 7.78 -13.43
CA LEU A 10 5.81 8.21 -14.46
C LEU A 10 5.51 9.72 -14.40
N GLY A 11 6.20 10.47 -13.53
CA GLY A 11 6.05 11.90 -13.36
C GLY A 11 5.29 12.25 -12.09
N LYS A 12 4.48 13.30 -12.17
CA LYS A 12 3.67 13.80 -11.06
C LYS A 12 2.19 13.72 -11.42
N ASP A 13 1.36 13.54 -10.41
CA ASP A 13 -0.09 13.46 -10.51
C ASP A 13 -0.71 14.08 -9.24
N ASP A 14 -2.00 14.37 -9.28
CA ASP A 14 -2.74 14.89 -8.12
C ASP A 14 -3.55 13.78 -7.45
N VAL A 15 -3.52 13.75 -6.12
CA VAL A 15 -4.40 12.91 -5.30
C VAL A 15 -5.09 13.80 -4.28
N GLU A 16 -6.37 14.07 -4.51
CA GLU A 16 -7.23 14.87 -3.62
C GLU A 16 -6.64 16.25 -3.30
N GLY A 17 -6.03 16.92 -4.29
CA GLY A 17 -5.39 18.22 -4.14
C GLY A 17 -3.95 18.16 -3.62
N THR A 18 -3.38 16.96 -3.44
CA THR A 18 -1.99 16.76 -3.04
C THR A 18 -1.14 16.31 -4.22
N GLU A 19 -0.12 17.10 -4.57
CA GLU A 19 0.85 16.73 -5.60
C GLU A 19 1.66 15.51 -5.17
N CYS A 20 1.61 14.46 -5.99
CA CYS A 20 2.25 13.17 -5.75
C CYS A 20 3.21 12.79 -6.88
N PHE A 21 4.32 12.13 -6.54
CA PHE A 21 5.07 11.31 -7.49
C PHE A 21 4.25 10.09 -7.88
N LYS A 22 4.18 9.80 -9.18
CA LYS A 22 3.51 8.61 -9.71
C LYS A 22 4.55 7.58 -10.08
N ILE A 23 4.67 6.52 -9.28
CA ILE A 23 5.70 5.51 -9.43
C ILE A 23 5.07 4.17 -9.80
N LYS A 24 5.38 3.66 -11.00
CA LYS A 24 5.04 2.30 -11.39
C LYS A 24 6.05 1.35 -10.77
N VAL A 25 5.59 0.31 -10.10
CA VAL A 25 6.41 -0.75 -9.52
C VAL A 25 6.03 -2.06 -10.18
N THR A 26 7.00 -2.73 -10.79
CA THR A 26 6.84 -4.10 -11.28
C THR A 26 7.53 -5.04 -10.29
N LEU A 27 6.73 -5.90 -9.66
CA LEU A 27 7.22 -6.91 -8.72
C LEU A 27 7.91 -8.04 -9.50
N LYS A 28 8.82 -8.75 -8.84
CA LYS A 28 9.49 -9.94 -9.41
C LYS A 28 8.51 -11.00 -9.95
N SER A 29 7.29 -11.05 -9.43
CA SER A 29 6.21 -11.93 -9.90
C SER A 29 5.61 -11.51 -11.25
N GLY A 30 5.99 -10.34 -11.79
CA GLY A 30 5.39 -9.73 -12.98
C GLY A 30 4.17 -8.86 -12.70
N LYS A 31 3.66 -8.85 -11.46
CA LYS A 31 2.55 -7.98 -11.07
C LYS A 31 2.97 -6.52 -11.07
N GLU A 32 2.10 -5.65 -11.54
CA GLU A 32 2.34 -4.21 -11.61
C GLU A 32 1.40 -3.47 -10.65
N LYS A 33 1.97 -2.53 -9.90
CA LYS A 33 1.23 -1.57 -9.10
C LYS A 33 1.69 -0.15 -9.40
N THR A 34 0.85 0.84 -9.19
CA THR A 34 1.23 2.25 -9.24
C THR A 34 1.04 2.86 -7.86
N LEU A 35 2.10 3.47 -7.34
CA LEU A 35 2.10 4.21 -6.08
C LEU A 35 2.03 5.70 -6.37
N TYR A 36 1.20 6.40 -5.61
CA TYR A 36 1.11 7.86 -5.61
C TYR A 36 1.65 8.35 -4.27
N ILE A 37 2.81 8.99 -4.30
CA ILE A 37 3.61 9.34 -3.13
C ILE A 37 3.64 10.86 -2.98
N ALA A 38 3.12 11.40 -1.89
CA ALA A 38 3.08 12.84 -1.65
C ALA A 38 4.49 13.46 -1.72
N THR A 39 4.61 14.57 -2.43
CA THR A 39 5.91 15.20 -2.72
C THR A 39 6.53 15.92 -1.52
N ASP A 40 5.73 16.27 -0.52
CA ASP A 40 6.10 17.03 0.67
C ASP A 40 6.64 16.17 1.82
N ASN A 41 6.06 14.99 2.02
CA ASN A 41 6.31 14.12 3.18
C ASN A 41 6.58 12.66 2.81
N TYR A 42 6.51 12.31 1.52
CA TYR A 42 6.79 10.99 0.97
C TYR A 42 5.86 9.86 1.47
N LEU A 43 4.68 10.19 1.98
CA LEU A 43 3.65 9.21 2.33
C LEU A 43 2.91 8.74 1.08
N VAL A 44 2.58 7.44 1.02
CA VAL A 44 1.77 6.88 -0.07
C VAL A 44 0.32 7.28 0.17
N LEU A 45 -0.30 8.05 -0.72
CA LEU A 45 -1.70 8.44 -0.57
C LEU A 45 -2.65 7.50 -1.31
N LYS A 46 -2.16 6.90 -2.40
CA LYS A 46 -2.92 5.99 -3.23
C LYS A 46 -2.04 4.89 -3.78
N GLU A 47 -2.59 3.69 -3.88
CA GLU A 47 -2.06 2.58 -4.66
C GLU A 47 -3.13 2.13 -5.67
N THR A 48 -2.72 1.78 -6.89
CA THR A 48 -3.56 1.04 -7.84
C THR A 48 -2.87 -0.23 -8.31
N GLU A 49 -3.63 -1.31 -8.42
CA GLU A 49 -3.18 -2.61 -8.96
C GLU A 49 -4.20 -3.08 -10.00
N LYS A 50 -3.69 -3.59 -11.13
CA LYS A 50 -4.53 -4.27 -12.12
C LYS A 50 -4.55 -5.76 -11.79
N THR A 51 -5.74 -6.33 -11.69
CA THR A 51 -5.92 -7.76 -11.47
C THR A 51 -7.05 -8.30 -12.33
N THR A 52 -6.95 -9.58 -12.70
CA THR A 52 -8.03 -10.28 -13.42
C THR A 52 -8.91 -11.01 -12.41
N VAL A 53 -10.20 -10.71 -12.41
CA VAL A 53 -11.22 -11.40 -11.60
C VAL A 53 -12.29 -11.95 -12.54
N ASN A 54 -12.55 -13.26 -12.49
CA ASN A 54 -13.52 -13.93 -13.37
C ASN A 54 -13.29 -13.67 -14.88
N GLY A 55 -12.03 -13.52 -15.31
CA GLY A 55 -11.67 -13.25 -16.71
C GLY A 55 -11.83 -11.80 -17.15
N ALA A 56 -12.26 -10.90 -16.26
CA ALA A 56 -12.29 -9.46 -16.50
C ALA A 56 -11.13 -8.77 -15.77
N ASP A 57 -10.44 -7.89 -16.49
CA ASP A 57 -9.42 -7.03 -15.88
C ASP A 57 -10.12 -5.89 -15.14
N ILE A 58 -9.85 -5.80 -13.84
CA ILE A 58 -10.30 -4.72 -12.97
C ILE A 58 -9.10 -3.97 -12.40
N GLU A 59 -9.26 -2.68 -12.18
CA GLU A 59 -8.32 -1.88 -11.40
C GLU A 59 -8.85 -1.76 -9.97
N ILE A 60 -8.05 -2.21 -9.01
CA ILE A 60 -8.32 -2.02 -7.58
C ILE A 60 -7.49 -0.82 -7.14
N SER A 61 -8.13 0.12 -6.45
CA SER A 61 -7.45 1.24 -5.81
C SER A 61 -7.56 1.13 -4.29
N THR A 62 -6.50 1.56 -3.61
CA THR A 62 -6.48 1.74 -2.16
C THR A 62 -6.06 3.18 -1.85
N MET A 63 -6.89 3.90 -1.10
CA MET A 63 -6.56 5.22 -0.56
C MET A 63 -6.11 5.08 0.88
N TYR A 64 -5.04 5.78 1.24
CA TYR A 64 -4.46 5.77 2.58
C TYR A 64 -4.63 7.15 3.22
N SER A 65 -5.21 7.19 4.42
CA SER A 65 -5.48 8.43 5.11
C SER A 65 -5.34 8.28 6.63
N ASN A 66 -5.58 9.38 7.35
CA ASN A 66 -5.51 9.42 8.81
C ASN A 66 -4.14 8.95 9.32
N TYR A 67 -3.07 9.45 8.72
CA TYR A 67 -1.72 9.07 9.09
C TYR A 67 -1.40 9.52 10.52
N LYS A 68 -0.99 8.56 11.37
CA LYS A 68 -0.54 8.83 12.74
C LYS A 68 0.85 8.29 12.97
N LYS A 69 1.58 8.97 13.86
CA LYS A 69 2.91 8.53 14.28
C LYS A 69 2.77 7.37 15.26
N VAL A 70 3.38 6.25 14.93
CA VAL A 70 3.54 5.08 15.81
C VAL A 70 5.03 4.86 15.96
N GLY A 71 5.56 5.02 17.17
CA GLY A 71 7.00 5.09 17.39
C GLY A 71 7.65 6.18 16.53
N ASN A 72 8.50 5.79 15.57
CA ASN A 72 9.20 6.71 14.66
C ASN A 72 8.71 6.65 13.21
N VAL A 73 7.57 6.00 12.94
CA VAL A 73 7.04 5.78 11.59
C VAL A 73 5.61 6.30 11.51
N MET A 74 5.23 6.86 10.37
CA MET A 74 3.85 7.27 10.08
C MET A 74 3.09 6.08 9.48
N PHE A 75 1.96 5.70 10.08
CA PHE A 75 1.09 4.64 9.57
C PHE A 75 -0.28 5.21 9.20
N PRO A 76 -0.88 4.76 8.09
CA PRO A 76 -2.27 5.10 7.79
C PRO A 76 -3.19 4.35 8.76
N HIS A 77 -4.06 5.08 9.45
CA HIS A 77 -5.10 4.46 10.28
C HIS A 77 -6.39 4.20 9.51
N THR A 78 -6.48 4.65 8.26
CA THR A 78 -7.64 4.40 7.40
C THR A 78 -7.16 3.98 6.02
N MET A 79 -7.75 2.90 5.52
CA MET A 79 -7.56 2.38 4.16
C MET A 79 -8.93 2.25 3.49
N ASN A 80 -9.14 2.94 2.38
CA ASN A 80 -10.35 2.76 1.57
C ASN A 80 -10.00 1.96 0.31
N ILE A 81 -10.46 0.71 0.25
CA ILE A 81 -10.20 -0.21 -0.85
C ILE A 81 -11.43 -0.22 -1.75
N SER A 82 -11.28 0.07 -3.05
CA SER A 82 -12.42 0.28 -3.97
C SER A 82 -13.43 -0.88 -4.02
N VAL A 83 -12.97 -2.12 -3.81
CA VAL A 83 -13.81 -3.33 -3.84
C VAL A 83 -14.23 -3.86 -2.47
N GLN A 84 -13.64 -3.36 -1.38
CA GLN A 84 -13.84 -3.89 -0.02
C GLN A 84 -14.37 -2.82 0.96
N GLY A 85 -14.34 -1.55 0.59
CA GLY A 85 -14.74 -0.42 1.43
C GLY A 85 -13.64 0.03 2.38
N GLU A 86 -14.04 0.70 3.45
CA GLU A 86 -13.12 1.28 4.42
C GLU A 86 -12.71 0.28 5.51
N ILE A 87 -11.42 0.26 5.82
CA ILE A 87 -10.82 -0.41 6.97
C ILE A 87 -10.18 0.67 7.84
N SER A 88 -10.54 0.67 9.12
CA SER A 88 -9.98 1.58 10.12
C SER A 88 -9.23 0.80 11.20
N PHE A 89 -8.08 1.33 11.61
CA PHE A 89 -7.21 0.75 12.63
C PHE A 89 -7.27 1.58 13.91
N ASP A 90 -7.68 0.95 15.01
CA ASP A 90 -7.70 1.60 16.33
C ASP A 90 -6.29 1.68 16.92
N THR A 91 -5.57 0.56 16.89
CA THR A 91 -4.24 0.42 17.51
C THR A 91 -3.26 -0.23 16.54
N ILE A 92 -2.05 0.33 16.46
CA ILE A 92 -0.91 -0.24 15.76
C ILE A 92 0.26 -0.27 16.76
N GLU A 93 0.90 -1.43 16.91
CA GLU A 93 2.04 -1.62 17.80
C GLU A 93 3.29 -1.99 16.99
N ILE A 94 4.44 -1.39 17.34
CA ILE A 94 5.73 -1.70 16.71
C ILE A 94 6.52 -2.60 17.64
N ASN A 95 7.06 -3.68 17.08
CA ASN A 95 7.84 -4.69 17.80
C ASN A 95 7.15 -5.22 19.07
N PRO A 96 5.85 -5.57 19.02
CA PRO A 96 5.23 -6.25 20.16
C PRO A 96 5.94 -7.58 20.39
N THR A 97 5.97 -8.03 21.64
CA THR A 97 6.44 -9.39 21.93
C THR A 97 5.39 -10.37 21.44
N LEU A 98 5.74 -11.19 20.46
CA LEU A 98 4.88 -12.22 19.89
C LEU A 98 5.43 -13.60 20.24
N ASP A 99 4.55 -14.54 20.60
CA ASP A 99 4.92 -15.94 20.76
C ASP A 99 5.25 -16.53 19.38
N ALA A 100 6.34 -17.29 19.28
CA ALA A 100 6.73 -17.96 18.04
C ALA A 100 5.62 -18.89 17.52
N LYS A 101 4.80 -19.45 18.41
CA LYS A 101 3.63 -20.27 18.09
C LYS A 101 2.59 -19.54 17.23
N THR A 102 2.53 -18.20 17.29
CA THR A 102 1.63 -17.41 16.43
C THR A 102 1.91 -17.62 14.94
N PHE A 103 3.14 -18.02 14.59
CA PHE A 103 3.57 -18.27 13.21
C PHE A 103 3.64 -19.76 12.86
N GLU A 104 3.30 -20.66 13.78
CA GLU A 104 3.19 -22.08 13.48
C GLU A 104 1.92 -22.31 12.64
N VAL A 105 2.07 -23.01 11.52
CA VAL A 105 0.94 -23.37 10.66
C VAL A 105 0.19 -24.51 11.37
N SER A 106 -0.87 -24.17 12.09
CA SER A 106 -1.79 -25.15 12.65
C SER A 106 -2.69 -25.69 11.55
N GLY A 107 -2.23 -26.73 10.85
CA GLY A 107 -3.04 -27.47 9.89
C GLY A 107 -2.25 -28.15 8.78
N LYS A 108 -1.95 -29.43 8.98
CA LYS A 108 -2.37 -30.42 7.99
C LYS A 108 -3.71 -30.97 8.44
#